data_AF-A0A7I8CA35-F1
#
_entry.id   AF-A0A7I8CA35-F1
#
_cell.length_a   1.000
_cell.length_b   1.000
_cell.length_c   1.000
_cell.angle_alpha   90.00
_cell.angle_beta   90.00
_cell.angle_gamma   90.00
#
_symmetry.space_group_name_H-M   'P 1'
#
loop_
_entity.id
_entity.type
_entity.pdbx_description
1 polymer ?
#
loop_
_entity_poly.entity_id
_entity_poly.type
_entity_poly.pdbx_seq_one_letter_code
_entity_poly.pdbx_strand_id
1 'polypeptide(L)' 'MAAQLIPLCVWVETIFGEHKPHRNTLMNWIRNGHIRPVSRKVGREYFCKPNAEYVDPVTGRIERMANCR' A
#
# COMPACT_ATOMS: atom_id res chain seq x y z
N MET A 1 6.21 -4.00 -20.49
CA MET A 1 5.37 -4.85 -19.61
C MET A 1 4.08 -4.12 -19.31
N ALA A 2 2.94 -4.68 -19.70
CA ALA A 2 1.63 -4.08 -19.47
C ALA A 2 1.46 -3.78 -17.98
N ALA A 3 1.13 -2.53 -17.63
CA ALA A 3 0.93 -2.10 -16.25
C ALA A 3 -0.37 -2.73 -15.72
N GLN A 4 -0.30 -3.99 -15.30
CA GLN A 4 -1.40 -4.69 -14.64
C GLN A 4 -1.65 -4.00 -13.31
N LEU A 5 -2.73 -3.23 -13.25
CA LEU A 5 -3.21 -2.55 -12.07
C LEU A 5 -4.24 -3.46 -11.42
N ILE A 6 -3.98 -3.90 -10.20
CA ILE A 6 -4.89 -4.74 -9.44
C ILE A 6 -5.72 -3.88 -8.48
N PRO A 7 -6.98 -4.25 -8.21
CA PRO A 7 -7.77 -3.57 -7.19
C PRO A 7 -7.09 -3.64 -5.83
N LEU A 8 -7.18 -2.56 -5.05
CA LEU A 8 -6.55 -2.49 -3.74
C LEU A 8 -7.01 -3.63 -2.81
N CYS A 9 -8.28 -4.02 -2.85
CA CYS A 9 -8.79 -5.12 -2.03
C CYS A 9 -8.06 -6.44 -2.33
N VAL A 10 -7.85 -6.73 -3.63
CA VAL A 10 -7.13 -7.93 -4.09
C VAL A 10 -5.65 -7.87 -3.70
N TRP A 11 -5.01 -6.71 -3.84
CA TRP A 11 -3.62 -6.53 -3.39
C TRP A 11 -3.47 -6.82 -1.90
N VAL A 12 -4.38 -6.30 -1.07
CA VAL A 12 -4.35 -6.52 0.38
C VAL A 12 -4.57 -7.99 0.73
N GLU A 13 -5.51 -8.65 0.08
CA GLU A 13 -5.74 -10.09 0.26
C GLU A 13 -4.52 -10.92 -0.17
N THR A 14 -3.79 -10.48 -1.20
CA THR A 14 -2.57 -11.15 -1.66
C THR A 14 -1.42 -10.99 -0.66
N ILE A 15 -1.27 -9.81 -0.05
CA ILE A 15 -0.16 -9.50 0.87
C ILE A 15 -0.43 -9.99 2.30
N PHE A 16 -1.62 -9.72 2.82
CA PHE A 16 -1.98 -9.96 4.23
C PHE A 16 -2.82 -11.22 4.44
N GLY A 17 -3.32 -11.85 3.37
CA GLY A 17 -4.11 -13.08 3.44
C GLY A 17 -5.36 -12.92 4.31
N GLU A 18 -5.49 -13.81 5.30
CA GLU A 18 -6.62 -13.81 6.24
C GLU A 18 -6.65 -12.59 7.17
N HIS A 19 -5.51 -11.94 7.39
CA HIS A 19 -5.41 -10.79 8.29
C HIS A 19 -5.65 -9.46 7.56
N LYS A 20 -6.64 -9.43 6.67
CA LYS A 20 -6.89 -8.25 5.85
C LYS A 20 -7.41 -7.08 6.70
N PRO A 21 -6.76 -5.91 6.67
CA PRO A 21 -7.25 -4.72 7.35
C PRO A 21 -8.58 -4.24 6.77
N HIS A 22 -9.38 -3.57 7.62
CA HIS A 22 -10.67 -3.03 7.22
C HIS A 22 -10.54 -1.95 6.13
N ARG A 23 -11.58 -1.76 5.32
CA ARG A 23 -11.60 -0.79 4.21
C ARG A 23 -11.23 0.64 4.64
N ASN A 24 -11.64 1.06 5.83
CA ASN A 24 -11.30 2.39 6.35
C ASN A 24 -9.80 2.56 6.58
N THR A 25 -9.12 1.51 7.07
CA THR A 25 -7.67 1.49 7.25
C THR A 25 -6.96 1.62 5.90
N LEU A 26 -7.45 0.92 4.88
CA LEU A 26 -6.93 1.03 3.52
C LEU A 26 -7.06 2.44 2.94
N MET A 27 -8.20 3.10 3.18
CA MET A 27 -8.39 4.49 2.77
C MET A 27 -7.42 5.43 3.51
N ASN A 28 -7.17 5.20 4.79
CA ASN A 28 -6.20 5.97 5.56
C ASN A 28 -4.78 5.77 5.03
N TRP A 29 -4.40 4.55 4.66
CA TRP A 29 -3.09 4.26 4.04
C TRP A 29 -2.88 5.02 2.73
N ILE A 30 -3.90 5.08 1.87
CA ILE A 30 -3.83 5.86 0.63
C ILE A 30 -3.68 7.36 0.94
N ARG A 31 -4.50 7.89 1.86
CA ARG A 31 -4.49 9.31 2.26
C ARG A 31 -3.15 9.72 2.88
N ASN A 32 -2.56 8.83 3.67
CA ASN A 32 -1.27 9.07 4.33
C ASN A 32 -0.06 8.72 3.45
N GLY A 33 -0.28 8.13 2.26
CA GLY A 33 0.81 7.76 1.34
C GLY A 33 1.65 6.56 1.80
N HIS A 34 1.05 5.62 2.54
CA HIS A 34 1.71 4.40 3.02
C HIS A 34 1.87 3.33 1.95
N ILE A 35 1.32 3.50 0.74
CA ILE A 35 1.42 2.51 -0.34
C ILE A 35 2.27 3.09 -1.47
N ARG A 36 3.37 2.42 -1.82
CA ARG A 36 4.28 2.85 -2.89
C ARG A 36 4.46 1.77 -3.95
N PRO A 37 4.38 2.10 -5.25
CA PRO A 37 4.02 3.40 -5.83
C PRO A 37 2.55 3.77 -5.53
N VAL A 38 2.26 5.07 -5.53
CA VAL A 38 0.96 5.62 -5.13
C VAL A 38 -0.18 4.95 -5.92
N SER A 39 -1.21 4.52 -5.20
CA SER A 39 -2.40 3.93 -5.78
C SER A 39 -3.10 4.91 -6.72
N ARG A 40 -3.49 4.46 -7.91
CA ARG A 40 -4.25 5.28 -8.85
C ARG A 40 -5.74 5.10 -8.59
N LYS A 41 -6.44 6.20 -8.34
CA LYS A 41 -7.90 6.20 -8.25
C LYS A 41 -8.50 6.13 -9.66
N VAL A 42 -9.36 5.14 -9.92
CA VAL A 42 -10.11 5.02 -11.18
C VAL A 42 -11.58 4.82 -10.80
N GLY A 43 -12.42 5.81 -11.11
CA GLY A 43 -13.82 5.82 -10.68
C GLY A 43 -13.97 5.83 -9.16
N ARG A 44 -14.64 4.82 -8.61
CA ARG A 44 -14.90 4.67 -7.16
C ARG A 44 -13.85 3.82 -6.44
N GLU A 45 -12.93 3.22 -7.19
CA GLU A 45 -11.97 2.25 -6.67
C GLU A 45 -10.53 2.72 -6.81
N TYR A 46 -9.65 2.10 -6.02
CA TYR A 46 -8.22 2.37 -6.04
C TYR A 46 -7.50 1.15 -6.58
N PHE A 47 -6.52 1.39 -7.42
CA PHE A 47 -5.73 0.37 -8.07
C PHE A 47 -4.26 0.55 -7.72
N CYS A 48 -3.61 -0.56 -7.39
CA CYS A 48 -2.18 -0.61 -7.09
C CYS A 48 -1.49 -1.50 -8.10
N LYS A 49 -0.17 -1.31 -8.24
CA LYS A 49 0.64 -2.33 -8.91
C LYS A 49 0.73 -3.56 -8.00
N PRO A 50 0.81 -4.79 -8.54
CA PRO A 50 1.01 -5.98 -7.73
C PRO A 50 2.32 -5.91 -6.92
N ASN A 51 3.34 -5.26 -7.47
CA ASN A 51 4.63 -5.04 -6.82
C ASN A 51 4.63 -3.79 -5.92
N ALA A 52 3.47 -3.31 -5.47
CA ALA A 52 3.41 -2.22 -4.52
C ALA A 52 3.76 -2.71 -3.11
N GLU A 53 4.45 -1.87 -2.35
CA GLU A 53 4.90 -2.14 -0.98
C GLU A 53 4.15 -1.26 0.01
N TYR A 54 3.85 -1.83 1.18
CA TYR A 54 3.37 -1.08 2.33
C TYR A 54 4.55 -0.47 3.08
N VAL A 55 4.61 0.86 3.12
CA VAL A 55 5.60 1.64 3.86
C VAL A 55 4.94 2.16 5.13
N ASP A 56 5.33 1.57 6.26
CA ASP A 56 4.88 2.06 7.56
C ASP A 56 5.72 3.28 7.99
N PRO A 57 5.08 4.39 8.40
CA PRO A 57 5.80 5.60 8.81
C PRO A 57 6.61 5.43 10.10
N VAL A 58 6.25 4.49 10.97
CA VAL A 58 6.98 4.20 12.22
C VAL A 58 8.24 3.41 11.88
N THR A 59 8.12 2.37 11.05
CA THR A 59 9.27 1.58 10.59
C THR A 59 10.22 2.42 9.75
N GLY A 60 9.71 3.28 8.87
CA GLY A 60 10.53 4.20 8.08
C GLY A 60 11.22 5.30 8.90
N ARG A 61 10.75 5.61 10.12
CA ARG A 61 11.50 6.47 11.06
C ARG A 61 12.66 5.71 11.69
N ILE A 62 12.44 4.43 12.04
CA ILE A 62 13.47 3.54 12.59
C ILE A 62 14.57 3.28 11.54
N GLU A 63 14.22 2.97 10.28
CA GLU A 63 15.21 2.76 9.21
C GLU A 63 16.01 4.02 8.91
N ARG A 64 15.38 5.20 8.86
CA ARG A 64 16.11 6.48 8.69
C ARG A 64 17.06 6.78 9.84
N MET A 65 16.74 6.33 11.05
CA MET A 65 17.63 6.44 12.21
C MET A 65 18.73 5.37 12.19
N ALA A 66 18.46 4.18 11.66
CA ALA A 66 19.41 3.07 11.54
C ALA A 66 20.44 3.26 10.41
N ASN A 67 20.07 3.95 9.33
CA ASN A 67 20.94 4.21 8.18
C ASN A 67 21.89 5.43 8.36
N CYS A 68 21.99 5.96 9.58
CA CYS A 68 23.06 6.90 9.99
C CYS A 68 24.30 6.16 10.51
N ARG A 69 24.68 5.04 9.89
CA ARG A 69 25.91 4.30 10.21
C ARG A 69 26.73 3.99 8.97
#